data_AF-A0A932CY50-F1
#
_entry.id   AF-A0A932CY50-F1
#
_cell.length_a   1.000
_cell.length_b   1.000
_cell.length_c   1.000
_cell.angle_alpha   90.00
_cell.angle_beta   90.00
_cell.angle_gamma   90.00
#
_symmetry.space_group_name_H-M   'P 1'
#
loop_
_entity.id
_entity.type
_entity.pdbx_description
1 polymer ?
#
loop_
_entity_poly.entity_id
_entity_poly.type
_entity_poly.pdbx_seq_one_letter_code
_entity_poly.pdbx_strand_id
1 'polypeptide(L)'
;MVEDPVWEPGEFEPDLVAQQHTLGPFLMKQPGLVRVSFEPSVADGSRGDVWFAEVQLEALGPGAVSSPSVYMPTVRSGVAFLDACPDLDGQVLRSSFFEKRTEYICAAGLGRDCGPGGENVIRTLTFYESVFGLGLEQIERGEIIPSAQIALGNYNYRHDLVGVNLVGTNVRDCAESEEPATCYSNAFVPFTLIHEGDDIPIRNHDGDTVPFDFERAFIEHGKALASEVVLTNPLASSMETLLGPYYKQELRGRPLMGHYTLRIWDDPALNWENVEDVQLVFRYRYWTRFER
;
A
#
# COMPACT_ATOMS: atom_id res chain seq x y z
N MET A 1 9.17 -50.22 3.69
CA MET A 1 8.05 -50.00 2.75
C MET A 1 6.85 -49.76 3.62
N VAL A 2 6.46 -48.49 3.77
CA VAL A 2 5.22 -48.09 4.44
C VAL A 2 4.37 -47.55 3.32
N GLU A 3 3.20 -48.15 3.12
CA GLU A 3 2.24 -47.75 2.10
C GLU A 3 1.56 -46.44 2.50
N ASP A 4 1.42 -45.53 1.56
CA ASP A 4 0.70 -44.27 1.76
C ASP A 4 -0.82 -44.52 1.86
N PRO A 5 -1.54 -43.82 2.75
CA PRO A 5 -2.99 -43.98 2.88
C PRO A 5 -3.71 -43.35 1.69
N VAL A 6 -4.58 -44.14 1.05
CA VAL A 6 -5.48 -43.70 -0.01
C VAL A 6 -6.71 -43.04 0.63
N TRP A 7 -6.98 -41.79 0.24
CA TRP A 7 -8.20 -41.06 0.62
C TRP A 7 -9.29 -41.31 -0.42
N GLU A 8 -10.46 -41.77 0.02
CA GLU A 8 -11.67 -41.82 -0.83
C GLU A 8 -12.48 -40.52 -0.68
N PRO A 9 -12.91 -39.88 -1.77
CA PRO A 9 -13.70 -38.65 -1.71
C PRO A 9 -15.15 -38.98 -1.34
N GLY A 10 -15.63 -38.44 -0.22
CA GLY A 10 -17.05 -38.40 0.12
C GLY A 10 -17.80 -37.35 -0.69
N GLU A 11 -19.08 -37.60 -0.97
CA GLU A 11 -19.98 -36.67 -1.67
C GLU A 11 -20.13 -35.35 -0.89
N PHE A 12 -19.95 -34.21 -1.57
CA PHE A 12 -20.02 -32.86 -1.00
C PHE A 12 -21.44 -32.27 -1.16
N GLU A 13 -22.07 -31.87 -0.06
CA GLU A 13 -23.21 -30.95 -0.07
C GLU A 13 -22.71 -29.48 -0.08
N PRO A 14 -23.31 -28.59 -0.89
CA PRO A 14 -22.81 -27.23 -1.10
C PRO A 14 -23.45 -26.26 -0.11
N ASP A 15 -23.05 -26.33 1.17
CA ASP A 15 -23.25 -25.23 2.10
C ASP A 15 -21.89 -24.78 2.63
N LEU A 16 -21.46 -23.59 2.17
CA LEU A 16 -20.21 -22.91 2.51
C LEU A 16 -20.19 -22.50 3.99
N VAL A 17 -19.91 -23.46 4.86
CA VAL A 17 -19.44 -23.21 6.23
C VAL A 17 -17.92 -23.28 6.19
N ALA A 18 -17.25 -22.25 6.71
CA ALA A 18 -15.80 -22.22 6.88
C ALA A 18 -15.30 -23.53 7.51
N GLN A 19 -14.67 -24.40 6.72
CA GLN A 19 -14.09 -25.64 7.23
C GLN A 19 -12.72 -25.32 7.83
N GLN A 20 -12.59 -25.50 9.14
CA GLN A 20 -11.31 -25.42 9.81
C GLN A 20 -10.53 -26.72 9.52
N HIS A 21 -9.53 -26.64 8.66
CA HIS A 21 -8.59 -27.74 8.44
C HIS A 21 -7.37 -27.58 9.35
N THR A 22 -7.14 -28.56 10.21
CA THR A 22 -5.94 -28.60 11.05
C THR A 22 -4.89 -29.46 10.36
N LEU A 23 -3.73 -28.87 10.09
CA LEU A 23 -2.55 -29.65 9.76
C LEU A 23 -2.05 -30.33 11.03
N GLY A 24 -1.75 -31.63 10.95
CA GLY A 24 -1.18 -32.35 12.08
C GLY A 24 0.14 -31.73 12.56
N PRO A 25 0.53 -31.94 13.83
CA PRO A 25 1.78 -31.40 14.34
C PRO A 25 2.98 -31.99 13.57
N PHE A 26 4.01 -31.17 13.33
CA PHE A 26 5.28 -31.62 12.76
C PHE A 26 6.43 -31.30 13.72
N LEU A 27 7.44 -32.19 13.75
CA LEU A 27 8.58 -32.05 14.66
C LEU A 27 9.77 -31.40 13.95
N MET A 28 10.16 -30.23 14.43
CA MET A 28 11.41 -29.55 14.06
C MET A 28 12.58 -30.15 14.84
N LYS A 29 13.41 -30.97 14.18
CA LYS A 29 14.58 -31.63 14.83
C LYS A 29 15.85 -30.76 14.85
N GLN A 30 15.91 -29.72 14.02
CA GLN A 30 17.05 -28.81 13.91
C GLN A 30 16.53 -27.38 13.64
N PRO A 31 17.26 -26.32 14.04
CA PRO A 31 16.96 -24.96 13.63
C PRO A 31 16.99 -24.85 12.10
N GLY A 32 15.97 -24.25 11.49
CA GLY A 32 15.87 -24.15 10.04
C GLY A 32 14.65 -23.38 9.57
N LEU A 33 14.58 -23.15 8.26
CA LEU A 33 13.46 -22.48 7.59
C LEU A 33 12.43 -23.53 7.18
N VAL A 34 11.18 -23.36 7.61
CA VAL A 34 10.05 -24.20 7.19
C VAL A 34 9.29 -23.49 6.10
N ARG A 35 9.14 -24.13 4.94
CA ARG A 35 8.21 -23.69 3.90
C ARG A 35 6.93 -24.49 4.05
N VAL A 36 5.83 -23.81 4.33
CA VAL A 36 4.48 -24.37 4.24
C VAL A 36 3.91 -23.91 2.90
N SER A 37 3.43 -24.85 2.10
CA SER A 37 2.79 -24.57 0.82
C SER A 37 1.41 -25.19 0.83
N PHE A 38 0.42 -24.41 0.42
CA PHE A 38 -0.94 -24.87 0.26
C PHE A 38 -1.21 -24.98 -1.24
N GLU A 39 -1.67 -26.15 -1.68
CA GLU A 39 -2.11 -26.31 -3.06
C GLU A 39 -3.60 -25.93 -3.14
N PRO A 40 -4.03 -25.22 -4.19
CA PRO A 40 -5.44 -24.91 -4.37
C PRO A 40 -6.24 -26.20 -4.54
N SER A 41 -7.26 -26.41 -3.71
CA SER A 41 -8.11 -27.60 -3.80
C SER A 41 -9.33 -27.34 -4.69
N VAL A 42 -9.26 -27.80 -5.92
CA VAL A 42 -10.44 -28.11 -6.73
C VAL A 42 -10.35 -29.58 -7.15
N ALA A 43 -11.47 -30.29 -7.08
CA ALA A 43 -11.53 -31.75 -7.20
C ALA A 43 -11.02 -32.30 -8.55
N ASP A 44 -10.84 -31.43 -9.55
CA ASP A 44 -10.38 -31.77 -10.91
C ASP A 44 -8.91 -31.43 -11.19
N GLY A 45 -8.16 -30.94 -10.20
CA GLY A 45 -6.75 -30.58 -10.35
C GLY A 45 -6.49 -29.30 -11.14
N SER A 46 -7.52 -28.48 -11.40
CA SER A 46 -7.35 -27.14 -11.95
C SER A 46 -6.84 -26.13 -10.90
N ARG A 47 -6.47 -24.91 -11.31
CA ARG A 47 -6.13 -23.83 -10.35
C ARG A 47 -7.42 -23.22 -9.82
N GLY A 48 -7.81 -23.55 -8.59
CA GLY A 48 -8.87 -22.86 -7.86
C GLY A 48 -8.34 -21.67 -7.05
N ASP A 49 -9.18 -20.67 -6.82
CA ASP A 49 -8.87 -19.58 -5.88
C ASP A 49 -9.17 -20.04 -4.45
N VAL A 50 -8.12 -20.22 -3.65
CA VAL A 50 -8.25 -20.44 -2.21
C VAL A 50 -7.86 -19.17 -1.47
N TRP A 51 -8.84 -18.58 -0.80
CA TRP A 51 -8.63 -17.42 0.06
C TRP A 51 -8.32 -17.91 1.47
N PHE A 52 -7.05 -17.80 1.88
CA PHE A 52 -6.66 -18.06 3.26
C PHE A 52 -6.78 -16.77 4.06
N ALA A 53 -7.64 -16.77 5.07
CA ALA A 53 -7.54 -15.79 6.15
C ALA A 53 -6.55 -16.35 7.18
N GLU A 54 -5.48 -15.60 7.44
CA GLU A 54 -4.55 -15.75 8.58
C GLU A 54 -4.09 -17.18 8.96
N VAL A 55 -2.84 -17.52 8.61
CA VAL A 55 -2.21 -18.78 9.05
C VAL A 55 -1.62 -18.60 10.45
N GLN A 56 -2.18 -19.30 11.44
CA GLN A 56 -1.66 -19.32 12.80
C GLN A 56 -0.75 -20.54 13.02
N LEU A 57 0.53 -20.29 13.32
CA LEU A 57 1.48 -21.32 13.74
C LEU A 57 1.79 -21.12 15.23
N GLU A 58 1.57 -22.16 16.02
CA GLU A 58 1.85 -22.14 17.46
C GLU A 58 2.96 -23.12 17.82
N ALA A 59 3.91 -22.67 18.64
CA ALA A 59 4.94 -23.54 19.18
C ALA A 59 4.34 -24.41 20.30
N LEU A 60 4.30 -25.72 20.08
CA LEU A 60 3.85 -26.68 21.09
C LEU A 60 5.03 -27.10 21.98
N GLY A 61 4.79 -27.14 23.29
CA GLY A 61 5.73 -27.73 24.25
C GLY A 61 5.90 -29.24 24.02
N PRO A 62 7.01 -29.86 24.49
CA PRO A 62 7.22 -31.29 24.34
C PRO A 62 6.08 -32.10 24.99
N GLY A 63 5.37 -32.90 24.20
CA GLY A 63 4.26 -33.73 24.66
C GLY A 63 2.92 -32.98 24.85
N ALA A 64 2.83 -31.72 24.42
CA ALA A 64 1.55 -31.00 24.42
C ALA A 64 0.61 -31.58 23.36
N VAL A 65 -0.62 -31.89 23.77
CA VAL A 65 -1.72 -32.22 22.85
C VAL A 65 -2.28 -30.90 22.35
N SER A 66 -2.22 -30.66 21.04
CA SER A 66 -2.76 -29.43 20.44
C SER A 66 -4.27 -29.51 20.35
N SER A 67 -4.97 -28.85 21.27
CA SER A 67 -6.24 -28.22 20.93
C SER A 67 -5.92 -26.81 20.44
N PRO A 68 -6.41 -26.36 19.27
CA PRO A 68 -6.29 -24.96 18.87
C PRO A 68 -6.69 -24.05 20.02
N SER A 69 -6.01 -22.91 20.20
CA SER A 69 -6.57 -21.85 21.02
C SER A 69 -8.02 -21.61 20.58
N VAL A 70 -8.94 -21.42 21.52
CA VAL A 70 -10.33 -21.09 21.19
C VAL A 70 -10.30 -19.96 20.18
N TYR A 71 -10.87 -20.19 18.99
CA TYR A 71 -11.02 -19.17 17.96
C TYR A 71 -11.57 -17.92 18.65
N MET A 72 -10.77 -16.86 18.73
CA MET A 72 -11.23 -15.57 19.21
C MET A 72 -11.97 -14.93 18.05
N PRO A 73 -13.31 -14.89 18.07
CA PRO A 73 -14.03 -14.17 17.04
C PRO A 73 -13.64 -12.70 17.23
N THR A 74 -12.96 -12.13 16.25
CA THR A 74 -13.04 -10.69 16.09
C THR A 74 -14.53 -10.42 15.85
N VAL A 75 -15.21 -9.75 16.78
CA VAL A 75 -16.68 -9.53 16.72
C VAL A 75 -17.12 -8.64 15.53
N ARG A 76 -16.25 -8.46 14.54
CA ARG A 76 -16.49 -7.71 13.33
C ARG A 76 -16.48 -8.69 12.17
N SER A 77 -17.53 -8.65 11.37
CA SER A 77 -17.56 -9.39 10.11
C SER A 77 -16.32 -9.01 9.31
N GLY A 78 -15.44 -9.96 9.03
CA GLY A 78 -14.38 -9.83 8.02
C GLY A 78 -14.91 -9.70 6.59
N VAL A 79 -16.20 -9.40 6.44
CA VAL A 79 -16.85 -9.05 5.18
C VAL A 79 -16.59 -7.56 4.97
N ALA A 80 -15.48 -7.25 4.31
CA ALA A 80 -15.35 -5.96 3.65
C ALA A 80 -16.23 -6.01 2.39
N PHE A 81 -17.18 -5.07 2.27
CA PHE A 81 -17.80 -4.82 0.98
C PHE A 81 -16.73 -4.20 0.09
N LEU A 82 -16.25 -4.96 -0.90
CA LEU A 82 -15.49 -4.43 -2.03
C LEU A 82 -16.47 -3.64 -2.88
N ASP A 83 -16.78 -2.43 -2.45
CA ASP A 83 -17.76 -1.55 -3.10
C ASP A 83 -17.08 -0.80 -4.26
N ALA A 84 -16.56 -1.55 -5.23
CA ALA A 84 -16.17 -1.05 -6.54
C ALA A 84 -15.94 -2.24 -7.48
N CYS A 85 -16.55 -2.21 -8.68
CA CYS A 85 -15.92 -2.88 -9.82
C CYS A 85 -14.46 -2.37 -9.90
N PRO A 86 -13.45 -3.24 -10.05
CA PRO A 86 -12.09 -2.79 -10.15
C PRO A 86 -11.96 -1.78 -11.31
N ASP A 87 -11.32 -0.65 -11.04
CA ASP A 87 -11.04 0.37 -12.05
C ASP A 87 -9.88 -0.13 -12.92
N LEU A 88 -10.20 -0.91 -13.95
CA LEU A 88 -9.21 -1.62 -14.75
C LEU A 88 -8.49 -0.72 -15.78
N ASP A 89 -9.05 0.45 -16.08
CA ASP A 89 -8.52 1.38 -17.08
C ASP A 89 -8.18 2.75 -16.51
N GLY A 90 -8.28 2.92 -15.19
CA GLY A 90 -8.03 4.15 -14.45
C GLY A 90 -9.05 5.26 -14.68
N GLN A 91 -10.19 5.01 -15.36
CA GLN A 91 -11.16 6.05 -15.64
C GLN A 91 -11.71 6.65 -14.34
N VAL A 92 -12.00 5.82 -13.33
CA VAL A 92 -12.56 6.28 -12.05
C VAL A 92 -11.49 7.05 -11.26
N LEU A 93 -10.26 6.54 -11.21
CA LEU A 93 -9.09 7.19 -10.65
C LEU A 93 -8.95 8.61 -11.20
N ARG A 94 -8.85 8.74 -12.53
CA ARG A 94 -8.61 10.03 -13.20
C ARG A 94 -9.75 11.03 -13.04
N SER A 95 -11.00 10.56 -12.98
CA SER A 95 -12.18 11.43 -12.99
C SER A 95 -12.74 11.77 -11.60
N SER A 96 -12.54 10.88 -10.63
CA SER A 96 -13.22 10.95 -9.33
C SER A 96 -12.25 11.14 -8.16
N PHE A 97 -10.98 10.74 -8.30
CA PHE A 97 -9.98 10.84 -7.22
C PHE A 97 -8.91 11.92 -7.44
N PHE A 98 -8.77 12.42 -8.68
CA PHE A 98 -7.83 13.46 -9.03
C PHE A 98 -8.52 14.65 -9.68
N GLU A 99 -8.14 15.85 -9.26
CA GLU A 99 -8.57 17.11 -9.86
C GLU A 99 -7.40 17.78 -10.57
N LYS A 100 -7.60 18.18 -11.84
CA LYS A 100 -6.59 18.97 -12.56
C LYS A 100 -6.61 20.41 -12.05
N ARG A 101 -5.47 20.88 -11.55
CA ARG A 101 -5.28 22.22 -10.98
C ARG A 101 -4.06 22.91 -11.59
N THR A 102 -4.00 24.22 -11.41
CA THR A 102 -2.96 25.08 -11.99
C THR A 102 -2.44 26.04 -10.93
N GLU A 103 -1.11 26.16 -10.87
CA GLU A 103 -0.40 27.09 -9.99
C GLU A 103 0.51 27.99 -10.81
N TYR A 104 0.68 29.22 -10.35
CA TYR A 104 1.47 30.24 -11.04
C TYR A 104 2.79 30.44 -10.31
N ILE A 105 3.90 30.38 -11.05
CA ILE A 105 5.19 30.84 -10.56
C ILE A 105 5.27 32.34 -10.86
N CYS A 106 5.34 33.13 -9.79
CA CYS A 106 5.51 34.57 -9.84
C CYS A 106 6.99 34.95 -9.69
N ALA A 107 7.36 36.18 -10.07
CA ALA A 107 8.70 36.71 -9.83
C ALA A 107 9.14 36.71 -8.36
N ALA A 108 8.19 36.78 -7.43
CA ALA A 108 8.43 36.70 -5.99
C ALA A 108 8.38 35.26 -5.43
N GLY A 109 8.07 34.25 -6.26
CA GLY A 109 7.91 32.85 -5.84
C GLY A 109 6.56 32.25 -6.25
N LEU A 110 6.21 31.08 -5.69
CA LEU A 110 4.97 30.36 -6.00
C LEU A 110 3.72 31.10 -5.50
N GLY A 111 2.77 31.35 -6.41
CA GLY A 111 1.33 31.45 -6.19
C GLY A 111 0.77 32.56 -5.31
N ARG A 112 1.59 33.34 -4.60
CA ARG A 112 1.11 34.31 -3.60
C ARG A 112 0.78 35.69 -4.19
N ASP A 113 1.54 36.13 -5.20
CA ASP A 113 1.54 37.54 -5.64
C ASP A 113 1.12 37.75 -7.10
N CYS A 114 0.71 36.68 -7.78
CA CYS A 114 0.25 36.75 -9.16
C CYS A 114 -0.87 35.74 -9.43
N GLY A 115 -1.80 36.11 -10.31
CA GLY A 115 -2.94 35.30 -10.70
C GLY A 115 -3.11 35.27 -12.22
N PRO A 116 -4.19 34.63 -12.72
CA PRO A 116 -4.43 34.50 -14.15
C PRO A 116 -4.47 35.88 -14.83
N GLY A 117 -3.58 36.10 -15.80
CA GLY A 117 -3.47 37.34 -16.58
C GLY A 117 -2.65 38.46 -15.92
N GLY A 118 -1.99 38.21 -14.78
CA GLY A 118 -1.10 39.19 -14.14
C GLY A 118 0.26 39.31 -14.84
N GLU A 119 0.80 40.52 -14.93
CA GLU A 119 2.08 40.83 -15.59
C GLU A 119 3.32 40.15 -14.95
N ASN A 120 3.16 39.62 -13.72
CA ASN A 120 4.26 39.03 -12.93
C ASN A 120 4.30 37.49 -12.96
N VAL A 121 3.50 36.83 -13.80
CA VAL A 121 3.53 35.37 -13.99
C VAL A 121 4.72 34.99 -14.86
N ILE A 122 5.69 34.27 -14.31
CA ILE A 122 6.86 33.73 -15.03
C ILE A 122 6.48 32.45 -15.77
N ARG A 123 5.77 31.55 -15.08
CA ARG A 123 5.41 30.24 -15.61
C ARG A 123 4.13 29.73 -14.97
N THR A 124 3.31 29.06 -15.77
CA THR A 124 2.14 28.33 -15.29
C THR A 124 2.50 26.86 -15.20
N LEU A 125 2.25 26.24 -14.05
CA LEU A 125 2.42 24.81 -13.83
C LEU A 125 1.07 24.17 -13.58
N THR A 126 0.84 23.01 -14.20
CA THR A 126 -0.39 22.24 -14.04
C THR A 126 -0.07 20.93 -13.33
N PHE A 127 -0.99 20.43 -12.53
CA PHE A 127 -0.85 19.17 -11.81
C PHE A 127 -2.21 18.51 -11.57
N TYR A 128 -2.17 17.21 -11.31
CA TYR A 128 -3.30 16.41 -10.86
C TYR A 128 -3.20 16.24 -9.35
N GLU A 129 -4.20 16.73 -8.62
CA GLU A 129 -4.22 16.75 -7.15
C GLU A 129 -5.20 15.70 -6.60
N SER A 130 -4.76 14.93 -5.63
CA SER A 130 -5.60 14.04 -4.82
C SER A 130 -5.36 14.30 -3.34
N VAL A 131 -6.43 14.29 -2.56
CA VAL A 131 -6.40 14.49 -1.11
C VAL A 131 -6.95 13.23 -0.44
N PHE A 132 -6.20 12.69 0.51
CA PHE A 132 -6.60 11.50 1.25
C PHE A 132 -6.13 11.56 2.70
N GLY A 133 -6.79 10.81 3.57
CA GLY A 133 -6.43 10.69 4.99
C GLY A 133 -6.03 9.26 5.33
N LEU A 134 -5.02 9.11 6.19
CA LEU A 134 -4.68 7.84 6.83
C LEU A 134 -5.08 7.91 8.30
N GLY A 135 -6.27 7.37 8.60
CA GLY A 135 -6.76 7.23 9.97
C GLY A 135 -6.24 5.95 10.64
N LEU A 136 -5.81 6.05 11.90
CA LEU A 136 -5.35 4.88 12.68
C LEU A 136 -6.44 3.81 12.75
N GLU A 137 -7.68 4.20 13.03
CA GLU A 137 -8.78 3.25 13.13
C GLU A 137 -9.09 2.58 11.79
N GLN A 138 -9.03 3.32 10.69
CA GLN A 138 -9.31 2.78 9.35
C GLN A 138 -8.23 1.80 8.91
N ILE A 139 -6.97 2.07 9.28
CA ILE A 139 -5.85 1.14 9.13
C ILE A 139 -6.09 -0.14 9.94
N GLU A 140 -6.46 -0.01 11.22
CA GLU A 140 -6.65 -1.16 12.10
C GLU A 140 -7.84 -2.04 11.71
N ARG A 141 -8.85 -1.43 11.09
CA ARG A 141 -10.03 -2.11 10.58
C ARG A 141 -9.82 -2.74 9.21
N GLY A 142 -8.68 -2.47 8.57
CA GLY A 142 -8.42 -2.91 7.22
C GLY A 142 -9.24 -2.19 6.14
N GLU A 143 -9.83 -1.03 6.46
CA GLU A 143 -10.74 -0.29 5.56
C GLU A 143 -9.99 0.39 4.40
N ILE A 144 -8.81 0.94 4.67
CA ILE A 144 -7.97 1.62 3.66
C ILE A 144 -6.85 0.73 3.17
N ILE A 145 -6.34 -0.13 4.04
CA ILE A 145 -5.22 -1.03 3.76
C ILE A 145 -5.69 -2.41 4.23
N PRO A 146 -5.98 -3.37 3.33
CA PRO A 146 -6.51 -4.69 3.70
C PRO A 146 -5.71 -5.31 4.86
N SER A 147 -6.42 -5.94 5.80
CA SER A 147 -5.84 -6.50 7.03
C SER A 147 -4.62 -7.39 6.74
N ALA A 148 -3.64 -7.39 7.66
CA ALA A 148 -2.29 -7.99 7.57
C ALA A 148 -1.17 -7.16 6.91
N GLN A 149 -1.46 -5.96 6.39
CA GLN A 149 -0.46 -5.10 5.75
C GLN A 149 0.18 -4.06 6.69
N ILE A 150 -0.43 -3.81 7.84
CA ILE A 150 0.15 -3.03 8.94
C ILE A 150 0.32 -3.93 10.17
N ALA A 151 1.44 -3.78 10.87
CA ALA A 151 1.75 -4.53 12.07
C ALA A 151 0.82 -4.13 13.23
N LEU A 152 -0.39 -4.69 13.27
CA LEU A 152 -1.42 -4.40 14.27
C LEU A 152 -0.93 -4.58 15.71
N GLY A 153 -1.54 -3.83 16.65
CA GLY A 153 -1.19 -3.87 18.07
C GLY A 153 0.10 -3.12 18.43
N ASN A 154 0.78 -2.52 17.45
CA ASN A 154 1.93 -1.66 17.68
C ASN A 154 1.54 -0.19 17.83
N TYR A 155 2.51 0.58 18.30
CA TYR A 155 2.34 1.97 18.66
C TYR A 155 3.22 2.86 17.81
N ASN A 156 2.82 4.13 17.72
CA ASN A 156 3.66 5.18 17.17
C ASN A 156 4.23 4.89 15.76
N TYR A 157 3.36 4.53 14.81
CA TYR A 157 3.77 4.29 13.41
C TYR A 157 4.40 5.55 12.81
N ARG A 158 5.64 5.45 12.34
CA ARG A 158 6.41 6.54 11.74
C ARG A 158 6.84 6.20 10.33
N HIS A 159 6.79 7.18 9.44
CA HIS A 159 7.42 7.10 8.12
C HIS A 159 8.90 6.77 8.24
N ASP A 160 9.40 5.94 7.32
CA ASP A 160 10.82 5.72 7.07
C ASP A 160 11.17 6.11 5.62
N LEU A 161 10.44 5.54 4.66
CA LEU A 161 10.58 5.84 3.24
C LEU A 161 9.20 5.94 2.59
N VAL A 162 9.08 6.84 1.60
CA VAL A 162 7.87 7.00 0.79
C VAL A 162 8.21 6.83 -0.67
N GLY A 163 7.47 5.99 -1.38
CA GLY A 163 7.56 5.79 -2.81
C GLY A 163 6.21 6.03 -3.49
N VAL A 164 6.25 6.41 -4.76
CA VAL A 164 5.06 6.59 -5.60
C VAL A 164 5.28 5.84 -6.90
N ASN A 165 4.29 5.06 -7.31
CA ASN A 165 4.26 4.34 -8.58
C ASN A 165 3.00 4.75 -9.36
N LEU A 166 3.18 5.21 -10.60
CA LEU A 166 2.10 5.37 -11.56
C LEU A 166 2.09 4.12 -12.42
N VAL A 167 0.99 3.41 -12.35
CA VAL A 167 0.73 2.21 -13.15
C VAL A 167 0.10 2.64 -14.47
N GLY A 168 0.61 2.07 -15.56
CA GLY A 168 -0.06 2.14 -16.85
C GLY A 168 0.89 1.93 -18.02
N THR A 169 0.31 1.72 -19.19
CA THR A 169 1.07 1.52 -20.44
C THR A 169 1.36 2.86 -21.11
N ASN A 170 2.62 3.14 -21.46
CA ASN A 170 3.00 4.41 -22.12
C ASN A 170 2.55 5.66 -21.32
N VAL A 171 2.67 5.61 -19.99
CA VAL A 171 2.44 6.76 -19.09
C VAL A 171 3.39 7.92 -19.40
N ARG A 172 4.57 7.63 -19.97
CA ARG A 172 5.50 8.64 -20.48
C ARG A 172 5.67 8.53 -21.98
N ASP A 173 5.30 9.60 -22.70
CA ASP A 173 5.55 9.78 -24.13
C ASP A 173 6.55 10.91 -24.36
N CYS A 174 7.75 10.57 -24.80
CA CYS A 174 8.82 11.51 -25.07
C CYS A 174 9.00 11.81 -26.57
N ALA A 175 8.07 11.37 -27.44
CA ALA A 175 8.20 11.51 -28.89
C ALA A 175 8.33 12.97 -29.36
N GLU A 176 7.70 13.90 -28.63
CA GLU A 176 7.72 15.34 -28.93
C GLU A 176 8.79 16.11 -28.13
N SER A 177 9.61 15.43 -27.33
CA SER A 177 10.69 16.07 -26.59
C SER A 177 11.81 16.53 -27.53
N GLU A 178 12.45 17.67 -27.22
CA GLU A 178 13.67 18.11 -27.91
C GLU A 178 14.82 17.09 -27.75
N GLU A 179 14.81 16.32 -26.66
CA GLU A 179 15.83 15.33 -26.32
C GLU A 179 15.19 13.98 -25.92
N PRO A 180 14.59 13.22 -26.87
CA PRO A 180 13.83 12.02 -26.58
C PRO A 180 14.63 10.95 -25.82
N ALA A 181 15.91 10.77 -26.17
CA ALA A 181 16.78 9.79 -25.51
C ALA A 181 16.97 10.09 -24.01
N THR A 182 17.20 11.36 -23.67
CA THR A 182 17.33 11.80 -22.27
C THR A 182 16.00 11.68 -21.54
N CYS A 183 14.89 12.02 -22.21
CA CYS A 183 13.55 11.91 -21.63
C CYS A 183 13.19 10.45 -21.30
N TYR A 184 13.39 9.50 -22.23
CA TYR A 184 13.14 8.07 -21.97
C TYR A 184 14.11 7.46 -20.96
N SER A 185 15.35 7.97 -20.87
CA SER A 185 16.29 7.54 -19.82
C SER A 185 15.85 7.95 -18.41
N ASN A 186 15.03 9.00 -18.31
CA ASN A 186 14.46 9.50 -17.07
C ASN A 186 13.00 9.03 -16.95
N ALA A 187 12.81 7.75 -16.65
CA ALA A 187 11.50 7.12 -16.52
C ALA A 187 10.77 7.46 -15.19
N PHE A 188 10.66 8.75 -14.88
CA PHE A 188 9.93 9.21 -13.69
C PHE A 188 8.98 10.34 -14.01
N VAL A 189 7.90 10.43 -13.24
CA VAL A 189 6.97 11.56 -13.27
C VAL A 189 7.20 12.38 -12.00
N PRO A 190 7.38 13.71 -12.11
CA PRO A 190 7.56 14.53 -10.91
C PRO A 190 6.28 14.54 -10.07
N PHE A 191 6.42 14.47 -8.75
CA PHE A 191 5.30 14.64 -7.83
C PHE A 191 5.68 15.55 -6.66
N THR A 192 4.66 16.10 -5.99
CA THR A 192 4.78 16.69 -4.66
C THR A 192 3.85 15.94 -3.71
N LEU A 193 4.34 15.54 -2.55
CA LEU A 193 3.51 14.96 -1.48
C LEU A 193 3.58 15.87 -0.26
N ILE A 194 2.42 16.31 0.19
CA ILE A 194 2.27 17.17 1.36
C ILE A 194 1.68 16.33 2.49
N HIS A 195 2.28 16.43 3.68
CA HIS A 195 1.75 15.84 4.90
C HIS A 195 1.37 16.96 5.87
N GLU A 196 0.06 17.18 5.99
CA GLU A 196 -0.52 18.14 6.92
C GLU A 196 -0.40 17.60 8.35
N GLY A 197 -0.18 18.50 9.29
CA GLY A 197 0.23 18.11 10.64
C GLY A 197 -0.65 18.56 11.78
N ASP A 198 -1.86 19.00 11.50
CA ASP A 198 -2.79 19.47 12.52
C ASP A 198 -3.67 18.31 13.01
N ASP A 199 -3.79 18.15 14.33
CA ASP A 199 -4.66 17.19 15.03
C ASP A 199 -4.44 15.71 14.66
N ILE A 200 -3.17 15.29 14.56
CA ILE A 200 -2.85 13.93 14.13
C ILE A 200 -2.95 12.94 15.32
N PRO A 201 -3.77 11.88 15.23
CA PRO A 201 -3.89 10.90 16.30
C PRO A 201 -2.66 10.01 16.35
N ILE A 202 -1.93 10.04 17.47
CA ILE A 202 -0.79 9.17 17.74
C ILE A 202 -1.12 8.28 18.94
N ARG A 203 -0.90 6.97 18.80
CA ARG A 203 -0.99 6.06 19.93
C ARG A 203 0.31 6.02 20.72
N ASN A 204 0.21 6.33 22.02
CA ASN A 204 1.32 6.28 22.96
C ASN A 204 1.62 4.83 23.40
N HIS A 205 2.62 4.66 24.25
CA HIS A 205 3.02 3.36 24.78
C HIS A 205 1.95 2.69 25.66
N ASP A 206 1.11 3.47 26.33
CA ASP A 206 0.06 2.98 27.22
C ASP A 206 -1.21 2.56 26.44
N GLY A 207 -1.24 2.82 25.14
CA GLY A 207 -2.35 2.49 24.24
C GLY A 207 -3.33 3.65 24.04
N ASP A 208 -3.13 4.79 24.70
CA ASP A 208 -3.98 5.96 24.53
C ASP A 208 -3.66 6.68 23.22
N THR A 209 -4.70 7.16 22.55
CA THR A 209 -4.57 8.04 21.39
C THR A 209 -4.54 9.49 21.87
N VAL A 210 -3.47 10.19 21.54
CA VAL A 210 -3.30 11.62 21.83
C VAL A 210 -3.18 12.40 20.52
N PRO A 211 -3.80 13.58 20.40
CA PRO A 211 -3.58 14.46 19.26
C PRO A 211 -2.17 15.04 19.33
N PHE A 212 -1.55 15.23 18.18
CA PHE A 212 -0.21 15.78 18.09
C PHE A 212 -0.09 16.67 16.85
N ASP A 213 0.35 17.90 17.08
CA ASP A 213 0.53 18.90 16.02
C ASP A 213 1.99 18.97 15.56
N PHE A 214 2.18 19.17 14.27
CA PHE A 214 3.48 19.43 13.69
C PHE A 214 3.37 20.33 12.45
N GLU A 215 4.46 21.03 12.13
CA GLU A 215 4.50 21.84 10.91
C GLU A 215 4.35 20.95 9.68
N ARG A 216 3.59 21.44 8.69
CA ARG A 216 3.43 20.84 7.36
C ARG A 216 4.79 20.45 6.77
N ALA A 217 4.89 19.25 6.21
CA ALA A 217 6.08 18.80 5.50
C ALA A 217 5.76 18.46 4.05
N PHE A 218 6.81 18.47 3.24
CA PHE A 218 6.74 18.34 1.80
C PHE A 218 7.82 17.37 1.32
N ILE A 219 7.45 16.52 0.38
CA ILE A 219 8.37 15.96 -0.61
C ILE A 219 8.15 16.81 -1.85
N GLU A 220 9.03 17.77 -2.11
CA GLU A 220 8.97 18.59 -3.31
C GLU A 220 9.77 17.96 -4.45
N HIS A 221 9.21 17.97 -5.65
CA HIS A 221 9.84 17.37 -6.84
C HIS A 221 10.33 15.93 -6.60
N GLY A 222 9.51 15.16 -5.91
CA GLY A 222 9.66 13.72 -5.82
C GLY A 222 9.65 13.09 -7.21
N LYS A 223 10.27 11.92 -7.36
CA LYS A 223 10.33 11.18 -8.61
C LYS A 223 9.47 9.95 -8.44
N ALA A 224 8.30 9.92 -9.06
CA ALA A 224 7.44 8.76 -9.06
C ALA A 224 7.87 7.82 -10.18
N LEU A 225 7.92 6.53 -9.88
CA LEU A 225 8.17 5.50 -10.89
C LEU A 225 6.97 5.45 -11.85
N ALA A 226 7.20 5.47 -13.15
CA ALA A 226 6.18 5.17 -14.15
C ALA A 226 6.44 3.77 -14.70
N SER A 227 5.51 2.84 -14.50
CA SER A 227 5.68 1.45 -14.91
C SER A 227 4.37 0.77 -15.29
N GLU A 228 4.45 -0.31 -16.06
CA GLU A 228 3.30 -1.18 -16.36
C GLU A 228 3.00 -2.16 -15.21
N VAL A 229 3.77 -2.10 -14.12
CA VAL A 229 3.74 -3.11 -13.06
C VAL A 229 3.01 -2.56 -11.84
N VAL A 230 1.92 -3.24 -11.47
CA VAL A 230 1.24 -3.07 -10.18
C VAL A 230 2.14 -3.63 -9.08
N LEU A 231 2.47 -2.79 -8.10
CA LEU A 231 3.23 -3.19 -6.91
C LEU A 231 2.37 -4.06 -6.00
N THR A 232 2.97 -5.12 -5.47
CA THR A 232 2.34 -6.05 -4.53
C THR A 232 2.66 -5.69 -3.09
N ASN A 233 1.81 -6.13 -2.15
CA ASN A 233 2.08 -6.05 -0.72
C ASN A 233 1.97 -7.45 -0.09
N PRO A 234 3.06 -8.05 0.42
CA PRO A 234 4.41 -7.49 0.54
C PRO A 234 5.10 -7.31 -0.81
N LEU A 235 6.02 -6.33 -0.89
CA LEU A 235 6.78 -6.05 -2.11
C LEU A 235 7.71 -7.20 -2.46
N ALA A 236 7.63 -7.67 -3.71
CA ALA A 236 8.62 -8.58 -4.27
C ALA A 236 10.01 -7.91 -4.36
N SER A 237 11.08 -8.72 -4.30
CA SER A 237 12.47 -8.22 -4.34
C SER A 237 12.83 -7.45 -5.63
N SER A 238 12.25 -7.85 -6.77
CA SER A 238 12.41 -7.13 -8.04
C SER A 238 11.75 -5.75 -8.01
N MET A 239 10.57 -5.65 -7.41
CA MET A 239 9.83 -4.39 -7.24
C MET A 239 10.55 -3.45 -6.28
N GLU A 240 11.12 -4.00 -5.20
CA GLU A 240 11.96 -3.25 -4.26
C GLU A 240 13.19 -2.64 -4.97
N THR A 241 13.81 -3.39 -5.86
CA THR A 241 14.96 -2.91 -6.66
C THR A 241 14.55 -1.79 -7.61
N LEU A 242 13.37 -1.91 -8.22
CA LEU A 242 12.83 -0.92 -9.15
C LEU A 242 12.46 0.39 -8.43
N LEU A 243 11.82 0.30 -7.26
CA LEU A 243 11.36 1.46 -6.49
C LEU A 243 12.49 2.10 -5.64
N GLY A 244 13.53 1.33 -5.30
CA GLY A 244 14.65 1.73 -4.47
C GLY A 244 15.21 3.14 -4.74
N PRO A 245 15.56 3.48 -6.00
CA PRO A 245 16.10 4.80 -6.37
C PRO A 245 15.10 5.97 -6.23
N TYR A 246 13.80 5.66 -6.15
CA TYR A 246 12.71 6.63 -6.15
C TYR A 246 12.19 6.93 -4.74
N TYR A 247 12.61 6.16 -3.74
CA TYR A 247 12.22 6.40 -2.35
C TYR A 247 12.68 7.77 -1.83
N LYS A 248 11.83 8.33 -0.98
CA LYS A 248 11.96 9.64 -0.35
C LYS A 248 11.99 9.50 1.15
N GLN A 249 12.83 10.30 1.81
CA GLN A 249 13.14 10.24 3.24
C GLN A 249 12.69 11.49 3.98
N GLU A 250 12.14 12.48 3.29
CA GLU A 250 11.84 13.81 3.81
C GLU A 250 10.75 13.76 4.90
N LEU A 251 9.86 12.76 4.85
CA LEU A 251 8.83 12.53 5.88
C LEU A 251 9.31 11.62 7.02
N ARG A 252 10.55 11.14 7.00
CA ARG A 252 11.07 10.16 7.97
C ARG A 252 10.91 10.63 9.42
N GLY A 253 10.39 9.75 10.26
CA GLY A 253 10.14 10.02 11.68
C GLY A 253 8.82 10.75 11.97
N ARG A 254 8.12 11.23 10.94
CA ARG A 254 6.77 11.80 11.10
C ARG A 254 5.73 10.69 11.26
N PRO A 255 4.60 10.94 11.94
CA PRO A 255 3.53 9.95 12.06
C PRO A 255 3.06 9.48 10.68
N LEU A 256 2.75 8.18 10.55
CA LEU A 256 2.14 7.65 9.33
C LEU A 256 0.70 8.17 9.14
N MET A 257 0.03 8.48 10.24
CA MET A 257 -1.33 9.00 10.24
C MET A 257 -1.38 10.46 9.80
N GLY A 258 -2.55 10.87 9.29
CA GLY A 258 -2.88 12.25 8.99
C GLY A 258 -3.38 12.49 7.58
N HIS A 259 -3.41 13.76 7.18
CA HIS A 259 -3.94 14.19 5.90
C HIS A 259 -2.81 14.42 4.91
N TYR A 260 -3.01 13.93 3.70
CA TYR A 260 -2.05 13.98 2.63
C TYR A 260 -2.65 14.63 1.40
N THR A 261 -1.82 15.40 0.71
CA THR A 261 -2.12 15.93 -0.62
C THR A 261 -1.04 15.46 -1.57
N LEU A 262 -1.40 14.60 -2.52
CA LEU A 262 -0.52 14.18 -3.61
C LEU A 262 -0.79 15.04 -4.83
N ARG A 263 0.27 15.60 -5.41
CA ARG A 263 0.25 16.34 -6.66
C ARG A 263 1.15 15.64 -7.66
N ILE A 264 0.60 15.23 -8.80
CA ILE A 264 1.37 14.69 -9.92
C ILE A 264 1.51 15.81 -10.94
N TRP A 265 2.74 16.22 -11.23
CA TRP A 265 2.96 17.36 -12.12
C TRP A 265 2.70 16.96 -13.58
N ASP A 266 1.95 17.82 -14.28
CA ASP A 266 1.62 17.69 -15.70
C ASP A 266 2.84 18.12 -16.55
N ASP A 267 3.84 17.23 -16.56
CA ASP A 267 5.04 17.34 -17.40
C ASP A 267 4.66 17.07 -18.87
N PRO A 268 5.25 17.73 -19.88
CA PRO A 268 4.89 17.52 -21.28
C PRO A 268 5.01 16.07 -21.75
N ALA A 269 5.86 15.27 -21.11
CA ALA A 269 6.00 13.85 -21.42
C ALA A 269 5.01 12.95 -20.66
N LEU A 270 4.23 13.46 -19.71
CA LEU A 270 3.20 12.69 -19.01
C LEU A 270 1.98 12.53 -19.92
N ASN A 271 1.61 11.29 -20.21
CA ASN A 271 0.32 10.97 -20.79
C ASN A 271 -0.64 10.55 -19.68
N TRP A 272 -1.38 11.51 -19.13
CA TRP A 272 -2.29 11.26 -18.02
C TRP A 272 -3.38 10.25 -18.36
N GLU A 273 -3.88 10.23 -19.59
CA GLU A 273 -4.94 9.31 -20.02
C GLU A 273 -4.53 7.84 -19.96
N ASN A 274 -3.22 7.59 -19.94
CA ASN A 274 -2.65 6.26 -19.83
C ASN A 274 -2.34 5.84 -18.38
N VAL A 275 -2.60 6.69 -17.39
CA VAL A 275 -2.41 6.34 -15.97
C VAL A 275 -3.60 5.53 -15.49
N GLU A 276 -3.39 4.24 -15.26
CA GLU A 276 -4.39 3.26 -14.83
C GLU A 276 -4.55 3.24 -13.30
N ASP A 277 -3.45 3.37 -12.54
CA ASP A 277 -3.48 3.38 -11.07
C ASP A 277 -2.35 4.25 -10.50
N VAL A 278 -2.53 4.76 -9.28
CA VAL A 278 -1.50 5.48 -8.52
C VAL A 278 -1.33 4.83 -7.15
N GLN A 279 -0.16 4.23 -6.95
CA GLN A 279 0.15 3.48 -5.73
C GLN A 279 1.14 4.25 -4.86
N LEU A 280 0.79 4.37 -3.59
CA LEU A 280 1.66 4.94 -2.56
C LEU A 280 2.26 3.82 -1.71
N VAL A 281 3.59 3.86 -1.58
CA VAL A 281 4.33 2.87 -0.82
C VAL A 281 4.93 3.53 0.40
N PHE A 282 4.34 3.24 1.56
CA PHE A 282 4.84 3.71 2.85
C PHE A 282 5.64 2.63 3.54
N ARG A 283 6.95 2.84 3.67
CA ARG A 283 7.77 2.09 4.62
C ARG A 283 7.68 2.78 5.95
N TYR A 284 7.41 2.01 6.98
CA TYR A 284 7.18 2.55 8.31
C TYR A 284 7.96 1.78 9.37
N ARG A 285 8.11 2.43 10.51
CA ARG A 285 8.62 1.86 11.76
C ARG A 285 7.56 2.03 12.83
N TYR A 286 7.64 1.23 13.88
CA TYR A 286 6.71 1.26 14.98
C TYR A 286 7.41 0.84 16.27
N TRP A 287 6.73 1.06 17.38
CA TRP A 287 7.15 0.58 18.70
C TRP A 287 6.33 -0.64 19.07
N THR A 288 7.02 -1.67 19.55
CA THR A 288 6.44 -2.88 20.14
C THR A 288 6.53 -2.78 21.66
N ARG A 289 5.50 -3.23 22.38
CA ARG A 289 5.59 -3.43 23.82
C ARG A 289 6.19 -4.81 24.11
N PHE A 290 7.18 -4.86 24.99
CA PHE A 290 7.67 -6.11 25.55
C PHE A 290 7.01 -6.31 26.91
N GLU A 291 6.21 -7.36 27.06
CA GLU A 291 5.80 -7.82 28.39
C GLU A 291 6.96 -8.60 29.00
N ARG A 292 7.31 -8.26 30.25
CA ARG A 292 8.29 -8.98 31.05
C ARG A 292 7.58 -9.94 31.99
#